data_AF-A0A7W1PCE3-F1
#
_entry.id   AF-A0A7W1PCE3-F1
#
_cell.length_a   1.000
_cell.length_b   1.000
_cell.length_c   1.000
_cell.angle_alpha   90.00
_cell.angle_beta   90.00
_cell.angle_gamma   90.00
#
_symmetry.space_group_name_H-M   'P 1'
#
loop_
_entity.id
_entity.type
_entity.pdbx_description
1 polymer ?
#
loop_
_entity_poly.entity_id
_entity_poly.type
_entity_poly.pdbx_seq_one_letter_code
_entity_poly.pdbx_strand_id
1 'polypeptide(L)'
;MKKFLLLPTVLLMTITIAHTQPQSDAALLERARALHRQVPLIDGHNDYPWAVRANVARDITRLDISKPQPTIHTDIERLRKGGVGAQFWSVYVPSSLQGQDAVTATLEQIDIVYAMLRKWPETFELALTADDVERIFKA
;
A
#
# COMPACT_ATOMS: atom_id res chain seq x y z
N MET A 1 31.63 77.64 18.94
CA MET A 1 32.19 76.27 18.81
C MET A 1 31.48 75.36 19.81
N LYS A 2 30.53 74.52 19.38
CA LYS A 2 30.02 73.37 20.14
C LYS A 2 29.88 72.21 19.16
N LYS A 3 30.78 71.22 19.26
CA LYS A 3 30.74 69.99 18.46
C LYS A 3 29.75 69.04 19.13
N PHE A 4 28.62 68.75 18.49
CA PHE A 4 27.74 67.65 18.88
C PHE A 4 28.21 66.40 18.16
N LEU A 5 28.62 65.40 18.93
CA LEU A 5 29.04 64.08 18.47
C LEU A 5 27.77 63.24 18.24
N LEU A 6 27.45 62.91 16.99
CA LEU A 6 26.42 61.94 16.63
C LEU A 6 27.02 60.53 16.73
N LEU A 7 26.55 59.72 17.68
CA LEU A 7 26.83 58.28 17.71
C LEU A 7 25.91 57.58 16.69
N PRO A 8 26.42 56.74 15.78
CA PRO A 8 25.54 55.97 14.90
C PRO A 8 25.00 54.77 15.68
N THR A 9 23.69 54.71 15.87
CA THR A 9 23.01 53.52 16.36
C THR A 9 23.00 52.48 15.24
N VAL A 10 23.92 51.51 15.27
CA VAL A 10 23.91 50.38 14.33
C VAL A 10 22.82 49.40 14.79
N LEU A 11 21.69 49.41 14.10
CA LEU A 11 20.63 48.43 14.26
C LEU A 11 21.08 47.12 13.62
N LEU A 12 21.53 46.17 14.44
CA LEU A 12 21.91 44.83 13.99
C LEU A 12 20.63 44.03 13.67
N MET A 13 20.21 44.03 12.40
CA MET A 13 19.17 43.12 11.92
C MET A 13 19.72 41.69 11.91
N THR A 14 19.31 40.88 12.88
CA THR A 14 19.58 39.44 12.85
C THR A 14 18.75 38.80 11.74
N ILE A 15 19.40 38.41 10.65
CA ILE A 15 18.81 37.54 9.63
C ILE A 15 18.65 36.16 10.26
N THR A 16 17.44 35.83 10.71
CA THR A 16 17.08 34.46 11.08
C THR A 16 17.00 33.63 9.81
N ILE A 17 18.08 32.94 9.48
CA ILE A 17 18.05 31.86 8.49
C ILE A 17 17.16 30.76 9.09
N ALA A 18 15.95 30.59 8.55
CA ALA A 18 15.08 29.49 8.90
C ALA A 18 15.79 28.17 8.55
N HIS A 19 16.41 27.54 9.55
CA HIS A 19 16.91 26.19 9.42
C HIS A 19 15.71 25.26 9.43
N THR A 20 15.33 24.72 8.27
CA THR A 20 14.40 23.59 8.20
C THR A 20 15.06 22.41 8.94
N GLN A 21 14.62 22.18 10.17
CA GLN A 21 15.05 20.99 10.91
C GLN A 21 14.59 19.75 10.14
N PRO A 22 15.45 18.73 9.97
CA PRO A 22 15.02 17.47 9.36
C PRO A 22 13.86 16.90 10.18
N GLN A 23 12.77 16.52 9.48
CA GLN A 23 11.63 15.90 10.14
C GLN A 23 12.06 14.57 10.76
N SER A 24 11.56 14.25 11.95
CA SER A 24 11.79 12.94 12.55
C SER A 24 11.08 11.84 11.75
N ASP A 25 11.60 10.62 11.82
CA ASP A 25 10.98 9.46 11.18
C ASP A 25 9.52 9.27 11.60
N ALA A 26 9.20 9.55 12.87
CA ALA A 26 7.84 9.51 13.38
C ALA A 26 6.92 10.53 12.69
N ALA A 27 7.40 11.76 12.48
CA ALA A 27 6.64 12.80 11.79
C ALA A 27 6.44 12.46 10.29
N LEU A 28 7.47 11.88 9.66
CA LEU A 28 7.39 11.41 8.27
C LEU A 28 6.41 10.25 8.12
N LEU A 29 6.43 9.29 9.05
CA LEU A 29 5.52 8.15 9.06
C LEU A 29 4.07 8.58 9.25
N GLU A 30 3.80 9.50 10.19
CA GLU A 30 2.45 10.04 10.38
C GLU A 30 1.95 10.79 9.13
N ARG A 31 2.83 11.55 8.48
CA ARG A 31 2.51 12.20 7.20
C ARG A 31 2.18 11.17 6.11
N ALA A 32 2.96 10.10 5.97
CA ALA A 32 2.69 9.05 5.00
C ALA A 32 1.35 8.35 5.27
N ARG A 33 1.05 8.03 6.54
CA ARG A 33 -0.26 7.48 6.95
C ARG A 33 -1.40 8.43 6.64
N ALA A 34 -1.22 9.73 6.85
CA ALA A 34 -2.21 10.74 6.53
C ALA A 34 -2.49 10.85 5.02
N LEU A 35 -1.47 10.65 4.18
CA LEU A 35 -1.63 10.58 2.73
C LEU A 35 -2.37 9.30 2.31
N HIS A 36 -1.99 8.13 2.82
CA HIS A 36 -2.65 6.86 2.46
C HIS A 36 -4.11 6.77 2.92
N ARG A 37 -4.55 7.62 3.87
CA ARG A 37 -5.98 7.78 4.22
C ARG A 37 -6.77 8.59 3.20
N GLN A 38 -6.11 9.39 2.36
CA GLN A 38 -6.74 10.29 1.39
C GLN A 38 -6.59 9.79 -0.05
N VAL A 39 -5.49 9.10 -0.36
CA VAL A 39 -5.20 8.53 -1.66
C VAL A 39 -4.86 7.05 -1.51
N PRO A 40 -5.42 6.15 -2.34
CA PRO A 40 -5.13 4.74 -2.22
C PRO A 40 -3.68 4.47 -2.61
N LEU A 41 -2.94 3.75 -1.75
CA LEU A 41 -1.76 3.04 -2.22
C LEU A 41 -2.23 1.88 -3.11
N ILE A 42 -1.79 1.88 -4.38
CA ILE A 42 -2.13 0.86 -5.36
C ILE A 42 -0.88 0.02 -5.62
N ASP A 43 -0.87 -1.22 -5.15
CA ASP A 43 0.21 -2.16 -5.45
C ASP A 43 -0.09 -2.93 -6.74
N GLY A 44 0.92 -3.04 -7.60
CA GLY A 44 0.81 -3.60 -8.94
C GLY A 44 0.97 -5.12 -9.04
N HIS A 45 1.40 -5.81 -7.98
CA HIS A 45 1.70 -7.24 -8.06
C HIS A 45 1.81 -7.93 -6.69
N ASN A 46 0.84 -8.78 -6.35
CA ASN A 46 0.90 -9.62 -5.15
C ASN A 46 0.54 -11.08 -5.45
N ASP A 47 1.44 -11.99 -5.04
CA ASP A 47 1.39 -13.44 -5.34
C ASP A 47 0.62 -14.27 -4.29
N TYR A 48 -0.23 -13.67 -3.48
CA TYR A 48 -1.10 -14.44 -2.58
C TYR A 48 -1.85 -15.59 -3.28
N PRO A 49 -2.45 -15.42 -4.49
CA PRO A 49 -3.09 -16.53 -5.19
C PRO A 49 -2.12 -17.70 -5.48
N TRP A 50 -0.87 -17.39 -5.86
CA TRP A 50 0.15 -18.42 -6.05
C TRP A 50 0.50 -19.13 -4.73
N ALA A 51 0.60 -18.41 -3.61
CA ALA A 51 0.82 -19.04 -2.31
C ALA A 51 -0.32 -19.99 -1.92
N VAL A 52 -1.58 -19.63 -2.20
CA VAL A 52 -2.74 -20.53 -2.00
C VAL A 52 -2.61 -21.80 -2.85
N ARG A 53 -2.22 -21.66 -4.11
CA ARG A 53 -2.00 -22.80 -5.00
C ARG A 53 -0.87 -23.71 -4.55
N ALA A 54 0.30 -23.13 -4.28
CA ALA A 54 1.53 -23.88 -4.01
C ALA A 54 1.57 -24.46 -2.60
N ASN A 55 1.13 -23.71 -1.59
CA ASN A 55 1.32 -24.10 -0.19
C ASN A 55 0.13 -24.91 0.36
N VAL A 56 -1.08 -24.71 -0.19
CA VAL A 56 -2.30 -25.33 0.34
C VAL A 56 -3.20 -25.92 -0.75
N ALA A 57 -2.62 -26.25 -1.91
CA ALA A 57 -3.30 -26.96 -2.99
C ALA A 57 -4.65 -26.33 -3.41
N ARG A 58 -4.68 -25.00 -3.49
CA ARG A 58 -5.85 -24.17 -3.89
C ARG A 58 -6.94 -24.02 -2.81
N ASP A 59 -6.77 -24.61 -1.64
CA ASP A 59 -7.71 -24.45 -0.53
C ASP A 59 -7.44 -23.17 0.28
N ILE A 60 -8.15 -22.11 -0.09
CA ILE A 60 -8.05 -20.80 0.55
C ILE A 60 -8.39 -20.82 2.06
N THR A 61 -9.14 -21.82 2.54
CA THR A 61 -9.47 -21.93 3.97
C THR A 61 -8.27 -22.33 4.82
N ARG A 62 -7.26 -22.95 4.20
CA ARG A 62 -6.02 -23.37 4.86
C ARG A 62 -4.94 -22.29 4.87
N LEU A 63 -5.07 -21.25 4.05
CA LEU A 63 -4.20 -20.05 4.05
C LEU A 63 -5.06 -18.79 4.26
N ASP A 64 -5.65 -18.72 5.45
CA ASP A 64 -6.65 -17.72 5.86
C ASP A 64 -6.01 -16.37 6.20
N ILE A 65 -5.96 -15.45 5.24
CA ILE A 65 -5.38 -14.11 5.40
C ILE A 65 -6.17 -13.16 6.30
N SER A 66 -7.33 -13.57 6.85
CA SER A 66 -7.96 -12.82 7.95
C SER A 66 -7.17 -12.95 9.26
N LYS A 67 -6.25 -13.92 9.33
CA LYS A 67 -5.35 -14.14 10.46
C LYS A 67 -3.92 -13.78 10.08
N PRO A 68 -3.05 -13.46 11.05
CA PRO A 68 -1.64 -13.21 10.79
C PRO A 68 -0.98 -14.39 10.07
N GLN A 69 -0.24 -14.09 9.01
CA GLN A 69 0.41 -15.10 8.17
C GLN A 69 1.94 -15.07 8.32
N PRO A 70 2.57 -15.99 9.08
CA PRO A 70 4.01 -15.96 9.32
C PRO A 70 4.85 -16.41 8.12
N THR A 71 4.27 -17.14 7.17
CA THR A 71 4.99 -17.76 6.04
C THR A 71 4.86 -16.99 4.73
N ILE A 72 4.03 -15.93 4.69
CA ILE A 72 3.84 -15.06 3.53
C ILE A 72 3.84 -13.59 3.97
N HIS A 73 3.92 -12.66 3.02
CA HIS A 73 3.98 -11.22 3.30
C HIS A 73 2.61 -10.55 3.42
N THR A 74 1.55 -11.26 3.08
CA THR A 74 0.21 -10.70 2.94
C THR A 74 -0.73 -11.28 4.00
N ASP A 75 -1.35 -10.42 4.79
CA ASP A 75 -2.59 -10.67 5.54
C ASP A 75 -3.39 -9.37 5.66
N ILE A 76 -4.68 -9.47 5.98
CA ILE A 76 -5.61 -8.34 6.01
C ILE A 76 -5.16 -7.27 7.02
N GLU A 77 -4.62 -7.68 8.17
CA GLU A 77 -4.13 -6.73 9.18
C GLU A 77 -2.94 -5.91 8.63
N ARG A 78 -1.98 -6.55 7.96
CA ARG A 78 -0.85 -5.86 7.31
C ARG A 78 -1.29 -4.97 6.16
N LEU A 79 -2.25 -5.40 5.32
CA LEU A 79 -2.80 -4.56 4.24
C LEU A 79 -3.40 -3.27 4.80
N ARG A 80 -4.22 -3.38 5.86
CA ARG A 80 -4.84 -2.23 6.54
C ARG A 80 -3.80 -1.33 7.21
N LYS A 81 -2.86 -1.90 7.97
CA LYS A 81 -1.80 -1.11 8.65
C LYS A 81 -0.83 -0.42 7.70
N GLY A 82 -0.60 -1.00 6.52
CA GLY A 82 0.20 -0.44 5.43
C GLY A 82 -0.54 0.63 4.61
N GLY A 83 -1.86 0.69 4.73
CA GLY A 83 -2.69 1.63 3.97
C GLY A 83 -2.83 1.24 2.50
N VAL A 84 -2.80 -0.05 2.18
CA VAL A 84 -3.07 -0.54 0.82
C VAL A 84 -4.55 -0.30 0.50
N GLY A 85 -4.82 0.53 -0.50
CA GLY A 85 -6.18 0.89 -0.92
C GLY A 85 -6.65 0.11 -2.15
N ALA A 86 -5.72 -0.39 -2.97
CA ALA A 86 -6.02 -1.31 -4.07
C ALA A 86 -4.82 -2.23 -4.37
N GLN A 87 -5.11 -3.38 -4.96
CA GLN A 87 -4.12 -4.42 -5.22
C GLN A 87 -4.43 -5.13 -6.54
N PHE A 88 -3.43 -5.21 -7.42
CA PHE A 88 -3.42 -6.16 -8.51
C PHE A 88 -2.95 -7.53 -7.99
N TRP A 89 -3.86 -8.49 -7.93
CA TRP A 89 -3.55 -9.86 -7.54
C TRP A 89 -3.01 -10.64 -8.74
N SER A 90 -1.80 -11.16 -8.60
CA SER A 90 -1.09 -11.85 -9.67
C SER A 90 -1.76 -13.19 -10.00
N VAL A 91 -2.23 -13.33 -11.24
CA VAL A 91 -2.63 -14.61 -11.83
C VAL A 91 -1.40 -15.23 -12.50
N TYR A 92 -0.41 -15.57 -11.68
CA TYR A 92 0.84 -16.17 -12.13
C TYR A 92 0.68 -17.68 -12.35
N VAL A 93 1.29 -18.17 -13.44
CA VAL A 93 1.53 -19.59 -13.71
C VAL A 93 2.98 -19.80 -14.17
N PRO A 94 3.66 -20.90 -13.78
CA PRO A 94 5.03 -21.17 -14.22
C PRO A 94 5.12 -21.35 -15.74
N SER A 95 6.20 -20.84 -16.33
CA SER A 95 6.46 -20.97 -17.78
C SER A 95 6.73 -22.41 -18.25
N SER A 96 6.95 -23.34 -17.31
CA SER A 96 7.06 -24.77 -17.60
C SER A 96 5.71 -25.41 -17.94
N LEU A 97 4.59 -24.81 -17.55
CA LEU A 97 3.26 -25.22 -18.01
C LEU A 97 3.02 -24.66 -19.41
N GLN A 98 2.50 -25.49 -20.31
CA GLN A 98 2.24 -25.11 -21.71
C GLN A 98 0.86 -25.59 -22.15
N GLY A 99 0.35 -25.00 -23.23
CA GLY A 99 -0.91 -25.41 -23.85
C GLY A 99 -2.08 -25.43 -22.86
N GLN A 100 -2.81 -26.55 -22.84
CA GLN A 100 -4.01 -26.72 -22.01
C GLN A 100 -3.73 -26.65 -20.51
N ASP A 101 -2.55 -27.09 -20.07
CA ASP A 101 -2.18 -27.07 -18.64
C ASP A 101 -1.98 -25.63 -18.15
N ALA A 102 -1.35 -24.78 -18.97
CA ALA A 102 -1.17 -23.36 -18.66
C ALA A 102 -2.52 -22.62 -18.59
N VAL A 103 -3.43 -22.91 -19.54
CA VAL A 103 -4.79 -22.34 -19.54
C VAL A 103 -5.56 -22.77 -18.30
N THR A 104 -5.56 -24.07 -17.99
CA THR A 104 -6.26 -24.61 -16.81
C THR A 104 -5.73 -23.98 -15.54
N ALA A 105 -4.42 -23.93 -15.35
CA ALA A 105 -3.82 -23.31 -14.17
C ALA A 105 -4.15 -21.81 -14.07
N THR A 106 -4.20 -21.09 -15.20
CA THR A 106 -4.57 -19.66 -15.21
C THR A 106 -6.02 -19.46 -14.75
N LEU A 107 -6.95 -20.29 -15.25
CA LEU A 107 -8.35 -20.24 -14.84
C LEU A 107 -8.54 -20.60 -13.36
N GLU A 108 -7.79 -21.59 -12.85
CA GLU A 108 -7.77 -21.91 -11.41
C GLU A 108 -7.28 -20.72 -10.57
N GLN A 109 -6.21 -20.04 -11.00
CA GLN A 109 -5.69 -18.86 -10.31
C GLN A 109 -6.69 -17.68 -10.32
N ILE A 110 -7.41 -17.48 -11.42
CA ILE A 110 -8.52 -16.51 -11.50
C ILE A 110 -9.62 -16.88 -10.50
N ASP A 111 -10.02 -18.15 -10.41
CA ASP A 111 -11.03 -18.57 -9.44
C ASP A 111 -10.58 -18.38 -7.99
N ILE A 112 -9.29 -18.59 -7.66
CA ILE A 112 -8.76 -18.29 -6.32
C ILE A 112 -8.98 -16.81 -5.97
N VAL A 113 -8.71 -15.90 -6.91
CA VAL A 113 -8.95 -14.46 -6.68
C VAL A 113 -10.43 -14.21 -6.43
N TYR A 114 -11.34 -14.75 -7.26
CA TYR A 114 -12.77 -14.58 -7.02
C TYR A 114 -13.25 -15.23 -5.71
N ALA A 115 -12.68 -16.37 -5.33
CA ALA A 115 -12.97 -17.04 -4.07
C ALA A 115 -12.53 -16.20 -2.86
N MET A 116 -11.38 -15.55 -2.95
CA MET A 116 -10.91 -14.58 -1.95
C MET A 116 -11.89 -13.42 -1.79
N LEU A 117 -12.35 -12.81 -2.89
CA LEU A 117 -13.31 -11.71 -2.85
C LEU A 117 -14.64 -12.15 -2.20
N ARG A 118 -15.14 -13.34 -2.55
CA ARG A 118 -16.36 -13.91 -1.95
C ARG A 118 -16.21 -14.25 -0.46
N LYS A 119 -14.99 -14.61 -0.03
CA LYS A 119 -14.72 -15.05 1.35
C LYS A 119 -14.58 -13.89 2.33
N TRP A 120 -14.02 -12.77 1.89
CA TRP A 120 -13.82 -11.57 2.71
C TRP A 120 -14.39 -10.31 2.03
N PRO A 121 -15.71 -10.29 1.74
CA PRO A 121 -16.35 -9.17 1.04
C PRO A 121 -16.36 -7.87 1.86
N GLU A 122 -16.18 -7.95 3.18
CA GLU A 122 -16.01 -6.78 4.05
C GLU A 122 -14.64 -6.11 3.91
N THR A 123 -13.70 -6.76 3.22
CA THR A 123 -12.34 -6.25 3.01
C THR A 123 -12.02 -6.05 1.53
N PHE A 124 -12.53 -6.91 0.65
CA PHE A 124 -12.20 -6.85 -0.77
C PHE A 124 -13.45 -6.72 -1.65
N GLU A 125 -13.35 -5.84 -2.64
CA GLU A 125 -14.32 -5.69 -3.71
C GLU A 125 -13.59 -5.67 -5.07
N LEU A 126 -14.22 -6.22 -6.11
CA LEU A 126 -13.64 -6.24 -7.45
C LEU A 126 -13.70 -4.84 -8.08
N ALA A 127 -12.55 -4.32 -8.48
CA ALA A 127 -12.45 -3.13 -9.33
C ALA A 127 -12.02 -3.54 -10.74
N LEU A 128 -12.79 -3.14 -11.77
CA LEU A 128 -12.44 -3.38 -13.18
C LEU A 128 -12.05 -2.09 -13.91
N THR A 129 -12.26 -0.94 -13.27
CA THR A 129 -11.97 0.40 -13.78
C THR A 129 -11.30 1.27 -12.72
N ALA A 130 -10.71 2.39 -13.14
CA ALA A 130 -10.19 3.38 -12.19
C ALA A 130 -11.32 3.97 -11.33
N ASP A 131 -12.50 4.20 -11.92
CA ASP A 131 -13.69 4.69 -11.23
C ASP A 131 -14.15 3.71 -10.12
N ASP A 132 -14.04 2.40 -10.35
CA ASP A 132 -14.32 1.40 -9.31
C ASP A 132 -13.34 1.52 -8.14
N VAL A 133 -12.04 1.67 -8.42
CA VAL A 133 -11.03 1.84 -7.35
C VAL A 133 -11.35 3.07 -6.51
N GLU A 134 -11.66 4.20 -7.15
CA GLU A 134 -12.02 5.42 -6.44
C GLU A 134 -13.30 5.26 -5.61
N ARG A 135 -14.33 4.63 -6.16
CA ARG A 135 -15.61 4.40 -5.47
C ARG A 135 -15.43 3.48 -4.27
N ILE A 136 -14.72 2.36 -4.44
CA ILE A 136 -14.49 1.36 -3.39
C ILE A 136 -13.65 1.96 -2.26
N PHE A 137 -12.59 2.70 -2.58
CA PHE A 137 -11.73 3.30 -1.58
C PHE A 137 -12.43 4.37 -0.72
N LYS A 138 -13.45 5.04 -1.26
CA LYS A 138 -14.22 6.09 -0.57
C LYS A 138 -15.40 5.54 0.27
N ALA A 139 -15.78 4.27 0.09
CA ALA A 139 -16.91 3.64 0.78
C ALA A 139 -16.60 3.34 2.26
#